data_AF-A0A1Y0Y0L4-F1
#
_entry.id   AF-A0A1Y0Y0L4-F1
#
_cell.length_a   1.000
_cell.length_b   1.000
_cell.length_c   1.000
_cell.angle_alpha   90.00
_cell.angle_beta   90.00
_cell.angle_gamma   90.00
#
_symmetry.space_group_name_H-M   'P 1'
#
loop_
_entity.id
_entity.type
_entity.pdbx_description
1 polymer ?
#
loop_
_entity_poly.entity_id
_entity_poly.type
_entity_poly.pdbx_seq_one_letter_code
_entity_poly.pdbx_strand_id
1 'polypeptide(L)'
;MPTPPAPSAPRKRPLPNTQDWPPLPGTRAYMARQLAQDTATVRQIVTVLQNCAGQIAPLVAQLYFRTGPLAVLECTATLHALADDIAHDDPQTLAELAAEHTRTG
;
A
#
# COMPACT_ATOMS: atom_id res chain seq x y z
N MET A 1 60.37 -38.78 18.86
CA MET A 1 59.11 -38.37 19.50
C MET A 1 58.16 -37.85 18.43
N PRO A 2 56.93 -38.36 18.32
CA PRO A 2 55.96 -37.87 17.33
C PRO A 2 55.29 -36.57 17.82
N THR A 3 55.23 -35.57 16.94
CA THR A 3 54.59 -34.26 17.16
C THR A 3 53.06 -34.40 17.25
N PRO A 4 52.38 -33.68 18.17
CA PRO A 4 50.92 -33.72 18.25
C PRO A 4 50.28 -33.01 17.04
N PRO A 5 49.13 -33.48 16.54
CA PRO A 5 48.43 -32.84 15.43
C PRO A 5 47.89 -31.47 15.85
N ALA A 6 48.02 -30.49 14.95
CA ALA A 6 47.52 -29.14 15.17
C ALA A 6 45.98 -29.12 15.36
N PRO A 7 45.45 -28.25 16.24
CA PRO A 7 44.02 -28.14 16.46
C PRO A 7 43.34 -27.68 15.17
N SER A 8 42.35 -28.45 14.72
CA SER A 8 41.53 -28.12 13.56
C SER A 8 40.78 -26.80 13.81
N ALA A 9 40.96 -25.84 12.90
CA ALA A 9 40.26 -24.56 12.97
C ALA A 9 38.73 -24.77 13.01
N PRO A 10 37.98 -23.96 13.78
CA PRO A 10 36.54 -24.11 13.88
C PRO A 10 35.90 -23.90 12.50
N ARG A 11 35.16 -24.90 12.02
CA ARG A 11 34.38 -24.79 10.78
C ARG A 11 33.38 -23.65 10.96
N LYS A 12 33.44 -22.64 10.08
CA LYS A 12 32.45 -21.56 10.00
C LYS A 12 31.08 -22.20 9.78
N ARG A 13 30.17 -22.08 10.76
CA ARG A 13 28.76 -22.48 10.58
C ARG A 13 28.19 -21.69 9.40
N PRO A 14 27.45 -22.33 8.48
CA PRO A 14 26.69 -21.59 7.47
C PRO A 14 25.76 -20.63 8.20
N LEU A 15 25.66 -19.38 7.72
CA LEU A 15 24.64 -18.48 8.24
C LEU A 15 23.26 -19.11 7.99
N PRO A 16 22.29 -18.92 8.91
CA PRO A 16 20.92 -19.39 8.71
C PRO A 16 20.37 -18.86 7.40
N ASN A 17 19.49 -19.63 6.75
CA ASN A 17 18.91 -19.26 5.47
C ASN A 17 18.12 -17.94 5.62
N THR A 18 18.67 -16.84 5.10
CA THR A 18 18.09 -15.49 5.22
C THR A 18 17.02 -15.22 4.15
N GLN A 19 16.64 -16.22 3.37
CA GLN A 19 15.73 -16.09 2.24
C GLN A 19 14.30 -15.69 2.64
N ASP A 20 13.89 -15.97 3.89
CA ASP A 20 12.59 -15.60 4.45
C ASP A 20 12.59 -14.24 5.18
N TRP A 21 13.73 -13.55 5.23
CA TRP A 21 13.80 -12.29 5.96
C TRP A 21 13.13 -11.17 5.17
N PRO A 22 12.38 -10.27 5.85
CA PRO A 22 11.84 -9.10 5.18
C PRO A 22 12.99 -8.29 4.55
N PRO A 23 12.76 -7.71 3.36
CA PRO A 23 13.80 -6.94 2.69
C PRO A 23 14.22 -5.76 3.58
N LEU A 24 15.51 -5.48 3.59
CA LEU A 24 16.06 -4.41 4.43
C LEU A 24 15.50 -3.05 3.99
N PRO A 25 15.17 -2.16 4.93
CA PRO A 25 14.75 -0.79 4.61
C PRO A 25 15.74 -0.09 3.67
N GLY A 26 15.23 0.69 2.72
CA GLY A 26 16.05 1.38 1.72
C GLY A 26 16.48 0.51 0.53
N THR A 27 16.32 -0.81 0.58
CA THR A 27 16.61 -1.66 -0.58
C THR A 27 15.51 -1.60 -1.63
N ARG A 28 15.85 -1.89 -2.90
CA ARG A 28 14.87 -1.97 -4.00
C ARG A 28 13.75 -2.99 -3.72
N ALA A 29 14.08 -4.13 -3.09
CA ALA A 29 13.09 -5.13 -2.72
C ALA A 29 12.12 -4.63 -1.65
N TYR A 30 12.61 -3.82 -0.70
CA TYR A 30 11.76 -3.16 0.29
C TYR A 30 10.85 -2.12 -0.34
N MET A 31 11.38 -1.27 -1.23
CA MET A 31 10.58 -0.27 -1.95
C MET A 31 9.49 -0.89 -2.81
N ALA A 32 9.79 -1.98 -3.52
CA ALA A 32 8.80 -2.71 -4.31
C ALA A 32 7.67 -3.29 -3.44
N ARG A 33 8.02 -3.83 -2.26
CA ARG A 33 7.03 -4.29 -1.29
C ARG A 33 6.17 -3.15 -0.75
N GLN A 34 6.79 -2.00 -0.44
CA GLN A 34 6.08 -0.84 0.08
C GLN A 34 5.10 -0.28 -0.94
N LEU A 35 5.54 -0.12 -2.21
CA LEU A 35 4.67 0.30 -3.30
C LEU A 35 3.45 -0.62 -3.45
N ALA A 36 3.65 -1.95 -3.37
CA ALA A 36 2.54 -2.90 -3.44
C ALA A 36 1.55 -2.73 -2.27
N GLN A 37 2.06 -2.50 -1.06
CA GLN A 37 1.24 -2.26 0.13
C GLN A 37 0.44 -0.95 0.02
N ASP A 38 1.09 0.12 -0.43
CA ASP A 38 0.45 1.43 -0.59
C ASP A 38 -0.61 1.37 -1.70
N THR A 39 -0.30 0.71 -2.82
CA THR A 39 -1.27 0.47 -3.91
C THR A 39 -2.49 -0.33 -3.42
N ALA A 40 -2.28 -1.38 -2.63
CA ALA A 40 -3.38 -2.15 -2.04
C ALA A 40 -4.23 -1.29 -1.09
N THR A 41 -3.58 -0.44 -0.30
CA THR A 41 -4.26 0.47 0.63
C THR A 41 -5.11 1.51 -0.12
N VAL A 42 -4.59 2.12 -1.19
CA VAL A 42 -5.35 3.03 -2.06
C VAL A 42 -6.59 2.35 -2.63
N ARG A 43 -6.46 1.13 -3.16
CA ARG A 43 -7.62 0.35 -3.65
C ARG A 43 -8.65 0.07 -2.56
N GLN A 44 -8.19 -0.19 -1.34
CA GLN A 44 -9.09 -0.38 -0.20
C GLN A 44 -9.84 0.91 0.14
N ILE A 45 -9.18 2.07 0.09
CA ILE A 45 -9.82 3.38 0.29
C ILE A 45 -10.91 3.62 -0.76
N VAL A 46 -10.62 3.39 -2.05
CA VAL A 46 -11.61 3.48 -3.15
C VAL A 46 -12.83 2.63 -2.85
N THR A 47 -12.61 1.37 -2.44
CA THR A 47 -13.70 0.44 -2.09
C THR A 47 -14.55 0.97 -0.92
N VAL A 48 -13.91 1.53 0.11
CA VAL A 48 -14.60 2.13 1.25
C VAL A 48 -15.44 3.34 0.84
N LEU A 49 -14.92 4.21 -0.02
CA LEU A 49 -15.65 5.38 -0.53
C LEU A 49 -16.89 4.97 -1.32
N GLN A 50 -16.76 4.01 -2.23
CA GLN A 50 -17.87 3.50 -3.03
C GLN A 50 -18.94 2.83 -2.15
N ASN A 51 -18.52 2.04 -1.16
CA ASN A 51 -19.45 1.43 -0.20
C ASN A 51 -20.16 2.48 0.66
N CYS A 52 -19.45 3.51 1.10
CA CYS A 52 -20.01 4.62 1.87
C CYS A 52 -21.06 5.38 1.05
N ALA A 53 -20.76 5.68 -0.22
CA ALA A 53 -21.72 6.29 -1.13
C ALA A 53 -22.98 5.42 -1.29
N GLY A 54 -22.81 4.11 -1.48
CA GLY A 54 -23.92 3.15 -1.57
C GLY A 54 -24.78 3.07 -0.29
N GLN A 55 -24.18 3.22 0.89
CA GLN A 55 -24.90 3.25 2.18
C GLN A 55 -25.64 4.58 2.42
N ILE A 56 -25.08 5.70 1.97
CA ILE A 56 -25.68 7.03 2.15
C ILE A 56 -26.82 7.27 1.15
N ALA A 57 -26.71 6.78 -0.08
CA ALA A 57 -27.72 6.93 -1.12
C ALA A 57 -29.17 6.64 -0.67
N PRO A 58 -29.49 5.51 -0.01
CA PRO A 58 -30.85 5.24 0.44
C PRO A 58 -31.31 6.16 1.59
N LEU A 59 -30.40 6.72 2.39
CA LEU A 59 -30.74 7.67 3.45
C LEU A 59 -31.09 9.03 2.85
N VAL A 60 -30.31 9.48 1.87
CA VAL A 60 -30.61 10.69 1.07
C VAL A 60 -31.94 10.53 0.34
N ALA A 61 -32.21 9.33 -0.18
CA ALA A 61 -33.46 8.96 -0.83
C ALA A 61 -34.68 8.88 0.13
N GLN A 62 -34.51 9.06 1.44
CA GLN A 62 -35.61 9.20 2.40
C GLN A 62 -35.87 10.65 2.82
N LEU A 63 -34.98 11.59 2.46
CA LEU A 63 -35.13 12.99 2.86
C LEU A 63 -36.37 13.60 2.20
N TYR A 64 -37.20 14.25 3.02
CA TYR A 64 -38.41 14.96 2.61
C TYR A 64 -38.09 16.31 1.96
N PHE A 65 -37.12 17.06 2.51
CA PHE A 65 -36.70 18.36 1.99
C PHE A 65 -35.51 18.20 1.03
N ARG A 66 -35.77 18.23 -0.29
CA ARG A 66 -34.73 18.07 -1.33
C ARG A 66 -34.52 19.25 -2.25
N THR A 67 -35.34 20.28 -2.12
CA THR A 67 -35.35 21.43 -3.03
C THR A 67 -34.38 22.54 -2.60
N GLY A 68 -33.59 22.32 -1.54
CA GLY A 68 -32.61 23.27 -1.01
C GLY A 68 -31.16 22.83 -1.28
N PRO A 69 -30.18 23.75 -1.15
CA PRO A 69 -28.77 23.47 -1.38
C PRO A 69 -28.14 22.71 -0.20
N LEU A 70 -28.62 21.49 0.03
CA LEU A 70 -28.09 20.63 1.09
C LEU A 70 -26.92 19.83 0.53
N ALA A 71 -25.73 19.98 1.10
CA ALA A 71 -24.54 19.23 0.70
C ALA A 71 -24.74 17.70 0.76
N VAL A 72 -25.64 17.23 1.61
CA VAL A 72 -26.00 15.80 1.71
C VAL A 72 -26.68 15.26 0.43
N LEU A 73 -27.25 16.12 -0.42
CA LEU A 73 -27.82 15.70 -1.71
C LEU A 73 -26.72 15.39 -2.73
N GLU A 74 -25.58 16.08 -2.63
CA GLU A 74 -24.44 15.92 -3.54
C GLU A 74 -23.40 14.92 -3.01
N CYS A 75 -23.46 14.55 -1.73
CA CYS A 75 -22.37 13.82 -1.07
C CYS A 75 -22.08 12.46 -1.73
N THR A 76 -23.09 11.75 -2.22
CA THR A 76 -22.90 10.46 -2.91
C THR A 76 -22.16 10.64 -4.22
N ALA A 77 -22.50 11.67 -4.99
CA ALA A 77 -21.80 12.03 -6.22
C ALA A 77 -20.36 12.46 -5.94
N THR A 78 -20.13 13.28 -4.91
CA THR A 78 -18.78 13.68 -4.50
C THR A 78 -17.92 12.49 -4.08
N LEU A 79 -18.48 11.53 -3.33
CA LEU A 79 -17.76 10.33 -2.90
C LEU A 79 -17.41 9.42 -4.09
N HIS A 80 -18.31 9.27 -5.05
CA HIS A 80 -18.02 8.51 -6.27
C HIS A 80 -16.94 9.19 -7.12
N ALA A 81 -17.05 10.50 -7.35
CA ALA A 81 -16.04 11.24 -8.10
C ALA A 81 -14.66 11.13 -7.44
N LEU A 82 -14.58 11.30 -6.11
CA LEU A 82 -13.32 11.12 -5.38
C LEU A 82 -12.77 9.69 -5.51
N ALA A 83 -13.63 8.68 -5.45
CA ALA A 83 -13.20 7.29 -5.62
C ALA A 83 -12.67 7.01 -7.02
N ASP A 84 -13.27 7.62 -8.05
CA ASP A 84 -12.84 7.48 -9.44
C ASP A 84 -11.51 8.21 -9.70
N ASP A 85 -11.35 9.44 -9.19
CA ASP A 85 -10.09 10.20 -9.28
C ASP A 85 -8.94 9.42 -8.63
N ILE A 86 -9.15 8.93 -7.40
CA ILE A 86 -8.15 8.10 -6.69
C ILE A 86 -7.86 6.81 -7.46
N ALA A 87 -8.88 6.15 -8.02
CA ALA A 87 -8.67 4.90 -8.76
C ALA A 87 -7.90 5.11 -10.06
N HIS A 88 -8.00 6.28 -10.69
CA HIS A 88 -7.37 6.60 -11.96
C HIS A 88 -5.96 7.19 -11.80
N ASP A 89 -5.79 8.17 -10.91
CA ASP A 89 -4.58 9.01 -10.87
C ASP A 89 -3.53 8.52 -9.85
N ASP A 90 -3.97 8.06 -8.68
CA ASP A 90 -3.04 7.71 -7.58
C ASP A 90 -2.15 6.49 -7.90
N PRO A 91 -2.60 5.42 -8.57
CA PRO A 91 -1.73 4.28 -8.89
C PRO A 91 -0.56 4.68 -9.78
N GLN A 92 -0.78 5.59 -10.74
CA GLN A 92 0.28 6.12 -11.59
C GLN A 92 1.24 6.97 -10.76
N THR A 93 0.70 7.89 -9.95
CA THR A 93 1.49 8.77 -9.07
C THR A 93 2.38 7.96 -8.13
N LEU A 94 1.86 6.89 -7.52
CA LEU A 94 2.64 5.98 -6.67
C LEU A 94 3.77 5.27 -7.43
N ALA A 95 3.51 4.83 -8.66
CA ALA A 95 4.53 4.20 -9.50
C ALA A 95 5.66 5.18 -9.87
N GLU A 96 5.31 6.43 -10.18
CA GLU A 96 6.27 7.50 -10.46
C GLU A 96 7.13 7.83 -9.24
N LEU A 97 6.50 7.99 -8.07
CA LEU A 97 7.21 8.22 -6.80
C LEU A 97 8.19 7.08 -6.48
N ALA A 98 7.77 5.83 -6.65
CA ALA A 98 8.65 4.68 -6.42
C ALA A 98 9.83 4.62 -7.42
N ALA A 99 9.60 5.00 -8.68
CA ALA A 99 10.64 5.09 -9.68
C ALA A 99 11.66 6.20 -9.37
N GLU A 100 11.22 7.31 -8.78
CA GLU A 100 12.11 8.37 -8.34
C GLU A 100 12.99 7.93 -7.15
N HIS A 101 12.38 7.34 -6.13
CA HIS A 101 13.11 6.87 -4.94
C HIS A 101 14.16 5.81 -5.25
N THR A 102 13.93 4.97 -6.27
CA THR A 102 14.90 3.97 -6.72
C THR A 102 16.02 4.54 -7.61
N ARG A 103 15.88 5.76 -8.12
CA ARG A 103 16.91 6.47 -8.89
C ARG A 103 17.89 7.23 -7.99
N THR A 104 17.42 7.68 -6.82
CA THR A 104 18.18 8.50 -5.87
C THR A 104 18.88 7.72 -4.76
N GLY A 105 18.53 6.44 -4.54
CA GLY A 105 19.14 5.55 -3.54
C GLY A 105 20.07 4.53 -4.17
#